data_AF-A0A8J4W6I2-F1
#
_entry.id   AF-A0A8J4W6I2-F1
#
_cell.length_a   1.000
_cell.length_b   1.000
_cell.length_c   1.000
_cell.angle_alpha   90.00
_cell.angle_beta   90.00
_cell.angle_gamma   90.00
#
_symmetry.space_group_name_H-M   'P 1'
#
loop_
_entity.id
_entity.type
_entity.pdbx_description
1 polymer ?
#
loop_
_entity_poly.entity_id
_entity_poly.type
_entity_poly.pdbx_seq_one_letter_code
_entity_poly.pdbx_strand_id
1 'polypeptide(L)'
;MWATLRGNSNSNTSDRETNSPSVKDFYDGLFHSRIYSEQHRVCCNVGFHPRGDYHLNSSAAAVATVAKGNATAGDAPVNHFHALYPADKHQLQLYDVLLDMDAQHETRCDEALTILDVGCGAGGGLCELQLLYPQSQIVGVDVSIQALERSKEAWNRFITEMPEFQAKKLRLYHHSCERMKGVLTHSVDVVVGVQSLQEVKNMGQAVNEIARVLKPGGLLFVADFIPPDVAADHLEHSLLSPISSAQNKTPLFEIVQEQLVSFEAAMGAKLSSKTTKELIHQLTPEEFHTELEAFFFVERSQLYELLRRDQMGYRLLCLRKRDECSTDEEEDHRHMDEWADDGGVDSSNEEIQDDDMPNYYPYQELFPQLDILKDNYNVILEEMQAVQQSATWPFWPEKHYSENDSEWRVFPFCYTFPAYDATKTTWVAPTCVMCPRTVELLKTLPGIRTALFSKLGPNTTLAAHRGWADLSNHILRCHFPVVVPALSDGSPCCAMVVGGETTFHAEREFIVFDDSKLHYAFNHHPEKTRLVLIIDFYRPDELPRGRARGGHSDELDDFIETFGKKALLGDNSDE
;
A
#
# COMPACT_ATOMS: atom_id res chain seq x y z
N MET A 1 -15.50 1.21 0.27
CA MET A 1 -15.22 2.17 -0.82
C MET A 1 -16.23 3.33 -0.89
N TRP A 2 -17.54 3.08 -0.94
CA TRP A 2 -18.55 4.14 -1.13
C TRP A 2 -18.62 5.20 -0.02
N ALA A 3 -18.37 4.85 1.25
CA ALA A 3 -18.32 5.82 2.35
C ALA A 3 -17.24 6.90 2.14
N THR A 4 -16.06 6.49 1.69
CA THR A 4 -14.91 7.36 1.38
C THR A 4 -15.23 8.40 0.30
N LEU A 5 -16.12 8.07 -0.65
CA LEU A 5 -16.58 8.94 -1.73
C LEU A 5 -17.61 9.99 -1.29
N ARG A 6 -18.27 9.80 -0.14
CA ARG A 6 -19.29 10.71 0.38
C ARG A 6 -18.71 11.79 1.28
N GLY A 7 -17.75 11.40 2.13
CA GLY A 7 -17.29 12.20 3.26
C GLY A 7 -18.39 12.47 4.29
N ASN A 8 -17.99 12.90 5.48
CA ASN A 8 -18.94 13.33 6.50
C ASN A 8 -19.72 14.56 6.06
N SER A 9 -21.03 14.41 5.98
CA SER A 9 -21.94 15.54 6.17
C SER A 9 -22.24 15.72 7.66
N ASN A 10 -21.24 16.06 8.48
CA ASN A 10 -21.44 16.43 9.89
C ASN A 10 -21.29 17.95 10.09
N SER A 11 -22.00 18.72 9.25
CA SER A 11 -22.11 20.18 9.37
C SER A 11 -23.56 20.61 9.54
N ASN A 12 -23.84 21.34 10.63
CA ASN A 12 -25.15 21.94 10.92
C ASN A 12 -25.53 23.01 9.89
N THR A 13 -26.18 22.62 8.79
CA THR A 13 -26.93 23.54 7.91
C THR A 13 -28.28 22.94 7.57
N SER A 14 -29.32 23.44 8.25
CA SER A 14 -30.70 23.21 7.84
C SER A 14 -31.00 23.96 6.54
N ASP A 15 -30.98 23.27 5.40
CA ASP A 15 -32.02 23.40 4.37
C ASP A 15 -31.78 22.46 3.18
N ARG A 16 -32.87 21.80 2.74
CA ARG A 16 -33.01 20.86 1.59
C ARG A 16 -32.45 19.45 1.79
N GLU A 17 -33.35 18.55 2.20
CA GLU A 17 -33.26 17.12 1.92
C GLU A 17 -33.19 16.88 0.40
N THR A 18 -31.98 16.67 -0.12
CA THR A 18 -31.79 16.00 -1.41
C THR A 18 -31.58 14.53 -1.12
N ASN A 19 -32.54 13.68 -1.53
CA ASN A 19 -32.46 12.23 -1.34
C ASN A 19 -31.26 11.66 -2.11
N SER A 20 -30.15 11.54 -1.39
CA SER A 20 -28.92 10.95 -1.87
C SER A 20 -29.11 9.43 -2.07
N PRO A 21 -28.79 8.86 -3.26
CA PRO A 21 -29.01 7.44 -3.54
C PRO A 21 -28.18 6.56 -2.60
N SER A 22 -28.74 5.46 -2.07
CA SER A 22 -27.98 4.56 -1.20
C SER A 22 -26.81 3.90 -1.93
N VAL A 23 -25.88 3.27 -1.21
CA VAL A 23 -24.80 2.45 -1.80
C VAL A 23 -25.37 1.54 -2.89
N LYS A 24 -26.45 0.83 -2.56
CA LYS A 24 -27.14 -0.10 -3.44
C LYS A 24 -27.72 0.60 -4.67
N ASP A 25 -28.33 1.77 -4.50
CA ASP A 25 -28.92 2.51 -5.62
C ASP A 25 -27.85 3.07 -6.57
N PHE A 26 -26.66 3.42 -6.05
CA PHE A 26 -25.51 3.77 -6.88
C PHE A 26 -25.00 2.57 -7.68
N TYR A 27 -24.73 1.42 -7.04
CA TYR A 27 -24.27 0.22 -7.76
C TYR A 27 -25.31 -0.29 -8.77
N ASP A 28 -26.59 -0.36 -8.41
CA ASP A 28 -27.66 -0.76 -9.32
C ASP A 28 -27.78 0.24 -10.50
N GLY A 29 -27.70 1.55 -10.24
CA GLY A 29 -27.68 2.59 -11.27
C GLY A 29 -26.45 2.50 -12.18
N LEU A 30 -25.28 2.18 -11.61
CA LEU A 30 -24.02 1.97 -12.32
C LEU A 30 -24.10 0.76 -13.27
N PHE A 31 -24.64 -0.38 -12.81
CA PHE A 31 -24.87 -1.55 -13.66
C PHE A 31 -25.94 -1.31 -14.75
N HIS A 32 -26.85 -0.36 -14.55
CA HIS A 32 -27.79 0.10 -15.58
C HIS A 32 -27.18 1.11 -16.57
N SER A 33 -26.04 1.74 -16.26
CA SER A 33 -25.43 2.75 -17.12
C SER A 33 -24.85 2.15 -18.41
N ARG A 34 -24.64 3.00 -19.42
CA ARG A 34 -24.08 2.59 -20.72
C ARG A 34 -22.62 2.13 -20.63
N ILE A 35 -21.91 2.48 -19.55
CA ILE A 35 -20.55 1.98 -19.30
C ILE A 35 -20.60 0.44 -19.15
N TYR A 36 -21.44 -0.10 -18.28
CA TYR A 36 -21.54 -1.55 -18.03
C TYR A 36 -22.39 -2.31 -19.06
N SER A 37 -23.44 -1.68 -19.59
CA SER A 37 -24.38 -2.36 -20.49
C SER A 37 -23.89 -2.43 -21.95
N GLU A 38 -23.01 -1.54 -22.40
CA GLU A 38 -22.58 -1.49 -23.81
C GLU A 38 -21.06 -1.65 -24.04
N GLN A 39 -20.20 -1.11 -23.17
CA GLN A 39 -18.78 -0.88 -23.53
C GLN A 39 -17.75 -1.57 -22.62
N HIS A 40 -17.88 -1.43 -21.30
CA HIS A 40 -16.84 -1.75 -20.33
C HIS A 40 -17.05 -3.16 -19.77
N ARG A 41 -16.13 -4.09 -20.10
CA ARG A 41 -16.16 -5.49 -19.66
C ARG A 41 -15.42 -5.65 -18.31
N VAL A 42 -15.82 -4.85 -17.32
CA VAL A 42 -15.13 -4.72 -16.03
C VAL A 42 -15.07 -6.06 -15.28
N CYS A 43 -13.89 -6.38 -14.77
CA CYS A 43 -13.63 -7.54 -13.91
C CYS A 43 -13.40 -7.15 -12.44
N CYS A 44 -12.92 -5.92 -12.25
CA CYS A 44 -12.58 -5.29 -10.97
C CYS A 44 -12.35 -3.78 -11.21
N ASN A 45 -12.49 -2.96 -10.18
CA ASN A 45 -12.38 -1.50 -10.26
C ASN A 45 -10.94 -1.02 -10.49
N VAL A 46 -9.94 -1.79 -10.05
CA VAL A 46 -8.51 -1.48 -10.20
C VAL A 46 -7.87 -2.44 -11.21
N GLY A 47 -7.07 -1.89 -12.12
CA GLY A 47 -6.19 -2.70 -12.97
C GLY A 47 -4.88 -3.06 -12.24
N PHE A 48 -4.26 -4.16 -12.62
CA PHE A 48 -2.97 -4.61 -12.10
C PHE A 48 -1.88 -4.58 -13.18
N HIS A 49 -0.65 -4.21 -12.81
CA HIS A 49 0.51 -4.29 -13.68
C HIS A 49 1.78 -4.69 -12.90
N PRO A 50 2.42 -5.83 -13.21
CA PRO A 50 3.59 -6.32 -12.49
C PRO A 50 4.84 -5.47 -12.72
N ARG A 51 5.85 -5.60 -11.84
CA ARG A 51 7.13 -4.87 -11.95
C ARG A 51 8.04 -5.48 -13.02
N GLY A 52 8.27 -4.74 -14.09
CA GLY A 52 9.21 -5.10 -15.17
C GLY A 52 8.71 -6.22 -16.10
N ASP A 53 9.55 -6.60 -17.07
CA ASP A 53 9.24 -7.66 -18.05
C ASP A 53 9.26 -9.09 -17.47
N TYR A 54 9.64 -9.24 -16.19
CA TYR A 54 9.83 -10.54 -15.53
C TYR A 54 8.76 -10.81 -14.48
N HIS A 55 7.58 -11.22 -14.95
CA HIS A 55 6.88 -12.43 -14.48
C HIS A 55 5.72 -12.73 -15.44
N LEU A 56 6.07 -13.10 -16.68
CA LEU A 56 5.14 -13.63 -17.69
C LEU A 56 5.30 -15.16 -17.78
N ASN A 57 5.19 -15.84 -16.63
CA ASN A 57 5.15 -17.29 -16.57
C ASN A 57 3.71 -17.77 -16.45
N SER A 58 3.14 -18.18 -17.59
CA SER A 58 2.46 -19.49 -17.73
C SER A 58 1.01 -19.59 -18.19
N SER A 59 0.23 -18.51 -18.37
CA SER A 59 -1.06 -18.61 -19.09
C SER A 59 -1.00 -18.09 -20.53
N ALA A 60 -0.46 -16.87 -20.73
CA ALA A 60 -0.34 -16.22 -22.03
C ALA A 60 0.48 -17.06 -23.04
N ALA A 61 1.45 -17.84 -22.57
CA ALA A 61 2.26 -18.75 -23.39
C ALA A 61 1.52 -20.06 -23.76
N ALA A 62 0.58 -20.51 -22.93
CA ALA A 62 -0.28 -21.66 -23.21
C ALA A 62 -1.32 -21.30 -24.28
N VAL A 63 -2.00 -20.15 -24.13
CA VAL A 63 -2.90 -19.58 -25.15
C VAL A 63 -2.15 -19.37 -26.48
N ALA A 64 -0.95 -18.80 -26.44
CA ALA A 64 -0.11 -18.63 -27.63
C ALA A 64 0.34 -19.96 -28.27
N THR A 65 0.22 -21.11 -27.58
CA THR A 65 0.59 -22.42 -28.13
C THR A 65 -0.60 -23.13 -28.78
N VAL A 66 -1.83 -22.85 -28.35
CA VAL A 66 -3.05 -23.20 -29.10
C VAL A 66 -3.16 -22.36 -30.38
N ALA A 67 -2.73 -21.09 -30.34
CA ALA A 67 -2.79 -20.16 -31.47
C ALA A 67 -1.62 -20.26 -32.49
N LYS A 68 -0.71 -21.25 -32.39
CA LYS A 68 0.50 -21.38 -33.23
C LYS A 68 0.24 -21.89 -34.67
N GLY A 69 -0.71 -21.25 -35.36
CA GLY A 69 -0.88 -21.31 -36.81
C GLY A 69 -0.27 -20.10 -37.52
N ASN A 70 1.05 -20.12 -37.74
CA ASN A 70 1.87 -19.07 -38.39
C ASN A 70 1.98 -17.72 -37.66
N ALA A 71 3.11 -17.50 -36.99
CA ALA A 71 3.55 -16.17 -36.55
C ALA A 71 4.92 -15.81 -37.15
N THR A 72 5.08 -14.57 -37.59
CA THR A 72 6.38 -13.90 -37.73
C THR A 72 6.61 -13.03 -36.50
N ALA A 73 7.83 -13.03 -35.95
CA ALA A 73 8.13 -12.37 -34.68
C ALA A 73 7.96 -10.84 -34.72
N GLY A 74 7.37 -10.27 -33.67
CA GLY A 74 7.22 -8.81 -33.53
C GLY A 74 6.44 -8.34 -32.30
N ASP A 75 5.40 -9.05 -31.88
CA ASP A 75 4.43 -8.54 -30.89
C ASP A 75 4.37 -9.31 -29.56
N ALA A 76 4.02 -8.59 -28.50
CA ALA A 76 3.68 -9.12 -27.17
C ALA A 76 2.37 -9.96 -27.22
N PRO A 77 2.05 -10.75 -26.18
CA PRO A 77 0.92 -11.70 -26.23
C PRO A 77 -0.41 -11.03 -26.59
N VAL A 78 -1.02 -11.47 -27.69
CA VAL A 78 -2.34 -11.02 -28.13
C VAL A 78 -3.40 -11.62 -27.20
N ASN A 79 -4.12 -10.78 -26.46
CA ASN A 79 -5.11 -11.24 -25.50
C ASN A 79 -6.43 -11.55 -26.23
N HIS A 80 -6.82 -12.83 -26.27
CA HIS A 80 -7.78 -13.32 -27.27
C HIS A 80 -9.23 -12.86 -27.05
N PHE A 81 -9.63 -12.54 -25.81
CA PHE A 81 -10.98 -12.00 -25.54
C PHE A 81 -11.22 -10.60 -26.15
N HIS A 82 -10.18 -9.94 -26.67
CA HIS A 82 -10.23 -8.53 -27.08
C HIS A 82 -10.84 -7.66 -25.97
N ALA A 83 -9.99 -7.25 -25.02
CA ALA A 83 -10.23 -6.03 -24.26
C ALA A 83 -10.59 -4.92 -25.25
N LEU A 84 -11.89 -4.60 -25.35
CA LEU A 84 -12.43 -3.67 -26.36
C LEU A 84 -11.82 -2.27 -26.17
N TYR A 85 -11.35 -2.02 -24.96
CA TYR A 85 -10.56 -0.89 -24.55
C TYR A 85 -9.25 -1.37 -23.89
N PRO A 86 -8.09 -0.74 -24.17
CA PRO A 86 -6.81 -1.10 -23.55
C PRO A 86 -6.81 -1.14 -22.02
N ALA A 87 -7.78 -0.47 -21.38
CA ALA A 87 -7.99 -0.44 -19.95
C ALA A 87 -8.39 -1.80 -19.32
N ASP A 88 -9.21 -2.60 -20.02
CA ASP A 88 -9.72 -3.87 -19.45
C ASP A 88 -8.59 -4.90 -19.27
N LYS A 89 -7.49 -4.78 -20.06
CA LYS A 89 -6.31 -5.67 -19.98
C LYS A 89 -5.74 -5.75 -18.57
N HIS A 90 -5.55 -4.61 -17.89
CA HIS A 90 -4.94 -4.59 -16.56
C HIS A 90 -5.89 -5.15 -15.50
N GLN A 91 -7.21 -4.97 -15.66
CA GLN A 91 -8.21 -5.56 -14.76
C GLN A 91 -8.25 -7.09 -14.91
N LEU A 92 -8.16 -7.61 -16.13
CA LEU A 92 -8.06 -9.05 -16.41
C LEU A 92 -6.73 -9.65 -15.88
N GLN A 93 -5.61 -8.95 -16.09
CA GLN A 93 -4.27 -9.37 -15.65
C GLN A 93 -4.17 -9.58 -14.12
N LEU A 94 -5.05 -8.97 -13.33
CA LEU A 94 -5.13 -9.25 -11.89
C LEU A 94 -5.49 -10.70 -11.58
N TYR A 95 -6.40 -11.33 -12.35
CA TYR A 95 -6.83 -12.71 -12.10
C TYR A 95 -5.70 -13.70 -12.40
N ASP A 96 -4.98 -13.48 -13.49
CA ASP A 96 -3.78 -14.25 -13.90
C ASP A 96 -2.74 -14.26 -12.76
N VAL A 97 -2.28 -13.07 -12.35
CA VAL A 97 -1.25 -12.90 -11.31
C VAL A 97 -1.71 -13.38 -9.94
N LEU A 98 -3.00 -13.21 -9.61
CA LEU A 98 -3.58 -13.72 -8.36
C LEU A 98 -3.52 -15.26 -8.31
N LEU A 99 -3.78 -15.94 -9.42
CA LEU A 99 -3.80 -17.40 -9.47
C LEU A 99 -2.38 -18.00 -9.50
N ASP A 100 -1.42 -17.29 -10.13
CA ASP A 100 0.02 -17.58 -10.10
C ASP A 100 0.65 -17.57 -8.69
N MET A 101 -0.05 -17.03 -7.68
CA MET A 101 0.45 -17.04 -6.29
C MET A 101 0.66 -18.45 -5.72
N ASP A 102 -0.01 -19.47 -6.25
CA ASP A 102 0.22 -20.85 -5.86
C ASP A 102 1.07 -21.56 -6.92
N ALA A 103 2.22 -22.09 -6.50
CA ALA A 103 3.22 -22.71 -7.38
C ALA A 103 2.73 -23.96 -8.14
N GLN A 104 1.49 -24.41 -7.93
CA GLN A 104 0.84 -25.49 -8.70
C GLN A 104 -0.17 -24.96 -9.74
N HIS A 105 -0.23 -23.65 -10.00
CA HIS A 105 -1.16 -23.05 -10.96
C HIS A 105 -1.07 -23.71 -12.34
N GLU A 106 0.12 -23.76 -12.97
CA GLU A 106 0.37 -24.42 -14.25
C GLU A 106 -0.25 -25.83 -14.33
N THR A 107 0.00 -26.65 -13.32
CA THR A 107 -0.49 -28.04 -13.27
C THR A 107 -1.99 -28.15 -13.04
N ARG A 108 -2.60 -27.14 -12.42
CA ARG A 108 -4.01 -27.12 -12.04
C ARG A 108 -4.93 -26.59 -13.16
N CYS A 109 -4.41 -25.82 -14.11
CA CYS A 109 -5.21 -25.23 -15.20
C CYS A 109 -5.91 -26.25 -16.10
N ASP A 110 -5.27 -27.40 -16.34
CA ASP A 110 -5.82 -28.50 -17.14
C ASP A 110 -6.81 -29.41 -16.36
N GLU A 111 -6.95 -29.23 -15.04
CA GLU A 111 -7.85 -30.03 -14.22
C GLU A 111 -9.33 -29.62 -14.37
N ALA A 112 -10.24 -30.60 -14.23
CA ALA A 112 -11.67 -30.38 -14.30
C ALA A 112 -12.25 -29.97 -12.93
N LEU A 113 -12.03 -28.71 -12.54
CA LEU A 113 -12.41 -28.18 -11.23
C LEU A 113 -13.78 -27.48 -11.22
N THR A 114 -14.31 -27.25 -10.02
CA THR A 114 -15.38 -26.26 -9.78
C THR A 114 -14.76 -25.02 -9.16
N ILE A 115 -14.82 -23.91 -9.89
CA ILE A 115 -14.26 -22.61 -9.48
C ILE A 115 -15.41 -21.64 -9.20
N LEU A 116 -15.37 -20.98 -8.06
CA LEU A 116 -16.39 -20.05 -7.60
C LEU A 116 -15.81 -18.63 -7.45
N ASP A 117 -16.38 -17.69 -8.18
CA ASP A 117 -16.10 -16.26 -8.07
C ASP A 117 -17.15 -15.62 -7.14
N VAL A 118 -16.70 -15.05 -6.01
CA VAL A 118 -17.56 -14.39 -5.01
C VAL A 118 -17.53 -12.87 -5.20
N GLY A 119 -18.70 -12.27 -5.41
CA GLY A 119 -18.81 -10.88 -5.85
C GLY A 119 -18.47 -10.73 -7.33
N CYS A 120 -18.92 -11.66 -8.17
CA CYS A 120 -18.51 -11.78 -9.57
C CYS A 120 -18.93 -10.60 -10.48
N GLY A 121 -19.71 -9.65 -9.96
CA GLY A 121 -20.06 -8.40 -10.62
C GLY A 121 -20.69 -8.59 -11.99
N ALA A 122 -20.24 -7.78 -12.96
CA ALA A 122 -20.67 -7.85 -14.35
C ALA A 122 -20.07 -9.04 -15.14
N GLY A 123 -19.36 -9.96 -14.48
CA GLY A 123 -18.95 -11.24 -15.04
C GLY A 123 -17.75 -11.25 -15.98
N GLY A 124 -16.94 -10.18 -16.00
CA GLY A 124 -15.67 -10.18 -16.72
C GLY A 124 -14.69 -11.22 -16.16
N GLY A 125 -14.52 -11.27 -14.84
CA GLY A 125 -13.68 -12.25 -14.14
C GLY A 125 -14.08 -13.71 -14.42
N LEU A 126 -15.39 -13.99 -14.47
CA LEU A 126 -15.92 -15.31 -14.85
C LEU A 126 -15.46 -15.76 -16.25
N CYS A 127 -15.34 -14.84 -17.20
CA CYS A 127 -14.89 -15.15 -18.56
C CYS A 127 -13.38 -15.43 -18.57
N GLU A 128 -12.60 -14.65 -17.83
CA GLU A 128 -11.14 -14.86 -17.68
C GLU A 128 -10.83 -16.18 -16.97
N LEU A 129 -11.54 -16.49 -15.88
CA LEU A 129 -11.45 -17.78 -15.19
C LEU A 129 -11.78 -18.96 -16.12
N GLN A 130 -12.70 -18.79 -17.07
CA GLN A 130 -13.00 -19.83 -18.06
C GLN A 130 -11.89 -19.99 -19.12
N LEU A 131 -11.16 -18.92 -19.46
CA LEU A 131 -10.00 -18.95 -20.34
C LEU A 131 -8.79 -19.61 -19.65
N LEU A 132 -8.50 -19.22 -18.41
CA LEU A 132 -7.40 -19.75 -17.60
C LEU A 132 -7.61 -21.23 -17.22
N TYR A 133 -8.85 -21.63 -16.92
CA TYR A 133 -9.22 -23.01 -16.59
C TYR A 133 -10.19 -23.61 -17.62
N PRO A 134 -9.72 -23.97 -18.83
CA PRO A 134 -10.57 -24.37 -19.95
C PRO A 134 -11.35 -25.65 -19.70
N GLN A 135 -10.92 -26.54 -18.79
CA GLN A 135 -11.66 -27.77 -18.44
C GLN A 135 -12.66 -27.57 -17.29
N SER A 136 -12.46 -26.56 -16.44
CA SER A 136 -13.28 -26.30 -15.25
C SER A 136 -14.71 -25.83 -15.53
N GLN A 137 -15.53 -25.92 -14.49
CA GLN A 137 -16.89 -25.38 -14.39
C GLN A 137 -16.84 -24.11 -13.55
N ILE A 138 -17.11 -22.96 -14.18
CA ILE A 138 -17.15 -21.66 -13.49
C ILE A 138 -18.53 -21.41 -12.87
N VAL A 139 -18.54 -20.83 -11.67
CA VAL A 139 -19.72 -20.44 -10.90
C VAL A 139 -19.51 -19.01 -10.39
N GLY A 140 -20.55 -18.16 -10.43
CA GLY A 140 -20.53 -16.82 -9.84
C GLY A 140 -21.60 -16.64 -8.77
N VAL A 141 -21.28 -15.88 -7.73
CA VAL A 141 -22.21 -15.41 -6.69
C VAL A 141 -22.14 -13.89 -6.64
N ASP A 142 -23.29 -13.21 -6.62
CA ASP A 142 -23.37 -11.76 -6.40
C ASP A 142 -24.67 -11.35 -5.69
N VAL A 143 -24.62 -10.24 -4.94
CA VAL A 143 -25.74 -9.65 -4.21
C VAL A 143 -26.63 -8.76 -5.09
N SER A 144 -26.14 -8.27 -6.23
CA SER A 144 -26.90 -7.46 -7.18
C SER A 144 -27.44 -8.35 -8.30
N ILE A 145 -28.77 -8.43 -8.42
CA ILE A 145 -29.41 -9.13 -9.54
C ILE A 145 -29.06 -8.47 -10.89
N GLN A 146 -28.84 -7.16 -10.91
CA GLN A 146 -28.44 -6.38 -12.08
C GLN A 146 -27.04 -6.76 -12.55
N ALA A 147 -26.08 -6.89 -11.63
CA ALA A 147 -24.74 -7.40 -11.91
C ALA A 147 -24.82 -8.80 -12.56
N LEU A 148 -25.62 -9.71 -11.99
CA LEU A 148 -25.86 -11.05 -12.54
C LEU A 148 -26.58 -11.07 -13.89
N GLU A 149 -27.36 -10.05 -14.22
CA GLU A 149 -27.92 -9.87 -15.57
C GLU A 149 -26.86 -9.41 -16.56
N ARG A 150 -26.01 -8.43 -16.20
CA ARG A 150 -24.86 -8.01 -17.03
C ARG A 150 -23.89 -9.18 -17.24
N SER A 151 -23.62 -9.98 -16.20
CA SER A 151 -22.81 -11.19 -16.24
C SER A 151 -23.29 -12.23 -17.26
N LYS A 152 -24.60 -12.47 -17.35
CA LYS A 152 -25.18 -13.34 -18.41
C LYS A 152 -24.95 -12.78 -19.80
N GLU A 153 -25.05 -11.47 -19.98
CA GLU A 153 -24.82 -10.82 -21.28
C GLU A 153 -23.33 -10.77 -21.67
N ALA A 154 -22.42 -10.60 -20.71
CA ALA A 154 -20.98 -10.76 -20.90
C ALA A 154 -20.65 -12.19 -21.33
N TRP A 155 -21.14 -13.19 -20.59
CA TRP A 155 -20.92 -14.61 -20.90
C TRP A 155 -21.49 -15.02 -22.26
N ASN A 156 -22.71 -14.58 -22.60
CA ASN A 156 -23.32 -14.88 -23.89
C ASN A 156 -22.51 -14.31 -25.07
N ARG A 157 -21.90 -13.12 -24.90
CA ARG A 157 -20.96 -12.57 -25.89
C ARG A 157 -19.68 -13.39 -25.95
N PHE A 158 -19.07 -13.68 -24.80
CA PHE A 158 -17.87 -14.52 -24.68
C PHE A 158 -18.00 -15.86 -25.42
N ILE A 159 -19.06 -16.65 -25.17
CA ILE A 159 -19.25 -17.95 -25.86
C ILE A 159 -19.70 -17.83 -27.32
N THR A 160 -20.08 -16.63 -27.78
CA THR A 160 -20.34 -16.33 -29.20
C THR A 160 -19.05 -15.97 -29.93
N GLU A 161 -18.15 -15.26 -29.25
CA GLU A 161 -16.81 -14.87 -29.72
C GLU A 161 -15.82 -16.05 -29.66
N MET A 162 -16.01 -17.00 -28.72
CA MET A 162 -15.17 -18.18 -28.48
C MET A 162 -15.96 -19.50 -28.61
N PRO A 163 -16.07 -20.08 -29.83
CA PRO A 163 -16.87 -21.28 -30.09
C PRO A 163 -16.46 -22.53 -29.28
N GLU A 164 -15.19 -22.64 -28.87
CA GLU A 164 -14.68 -23.72 -28.01
C GLU A 164 -15.37 -23.77 -26.64
N PHE A 165 -15.83 -22.63 -26.12
CA PHE A 165 -16.57 -22.55 -24.86
C PHE A 165 -18.09 -22.58 -25.04
N GLN A 166 -18.62 -22.72 -26.27
CA GLN A 166 -20.07 -22.74 -26.53
C GLN A 166 -20.82 -23.86 -25.79
N ALA A 167 -20.14 -24.96 -25.44
CA ALA A 167 -20.70 -26.05 -24.65
C ALA A 167 -20.67 -25.81 -23.12
N LYS A 168 -19.92 -24.80 -22.64
CA LYS A 168 -19.81 -24.46 -21.22
C LYS A 168 -21.10 -23.77 -20.74
N LYS A 169 -21.48 -24.06 -19.51
CA LYS A 169 -22.68 -23.50 -18.88
C LYS A 169 -22.27 -22.64 -17.70
N LEU A 170 -22.58 -21.36 -17.74
CA LEU A 170 -22.43 -20.52 -16.56
C LEU A 170 -23.48 -20.87 -15.50
N ARG A 171 -23.08 -20.89 -14.23
CA ARG A 171 -24.00 -20.98 -13.08
C ARG A 171 -23.87 -19.71 -12.25
N LEU A 172 -25.00 -19.07 -11.95
CA LEU A 172 -25.05 -17.83 -11.17
C LEU A 172 -26.04 -17.95 -10.01
N TYR A 173 -25.66 -17.40 -8.88
CA TYR A 173 -26.44 -17.41 -7.63
C TYR A 173 -26.62 -15.98 -7.11
N HIS A 174 -27.87 -15.55 -6.94
CA HIS A 174 -28.22 -14.22 -6.41
C HIS A 174 -28.25 -14.25 -4.87
N HIS A 175 -27.08 -14.21 -4.26
CA HIS A 175 -26.84 -14.42 -2.83
C HIS A 175 -25.63 -13.62 -2.35
N SER A 176 -25.55 -13.33 -1.05
CA SER A 176 -24.32 -12.84 -0.44
C SER A 176 -23.30 -13.98 -0.32
N CYS A 177 -22.02 -13.67 -0.39
CA CYS A 177 -20.94 -14.58 -0.01
C CYS A 177 -21.00 -14.94 1.49
N GLU A 178 -21.70 -14.16 2.32
CA GLU A 178 -22.07 -14.50 3.70
C GLU A 178 -23.12 -15.64 3.77
N ARG A 179 -23.84 -15.94 2.68
CA ARG A 179 -24.85 -17.02 2.64
C ARG A 179 -25.21 -17.47 1.20
N MET A 180 -24.37 -18.32 0.63
CA MET A 180 -24.42 -18.90 -0.71
C MET A 180 -25.38 -20.09 -0.80
N LYS A 181 -26.68 -19.84 -0.53
CA LYS A 181 -27.72 -20.87 -0.55
C LYS A 181 -27.77 -21.59 -1.90
N GLY A 182 -27.72 -22.93 -1.87
CA GLY A 182 -27.73 -23.76 -3.07
C GLY A 182 -26.35 -24.04 -3.67
N VAL A 183 -25.27 -23.51 -3.08
CA VAL A 183 -23.91 -24.04 -3.22
C VAL A 183 -23.68 -25.06 -2.11
N LEU A 184 -23.34 -26.29 -2.48
CA LEU A 184 -23.23 -27.41 -1.55
C LEU A 184 -21.95 -27.32 -0.70
N THR A 185 -22.01 -27.83 0.51
CA THR A 185 -20.83 -27.99 1.39
C THR A 185 -19.80 -28.89 0.71
N HIS A 186 -18.52 -28.52 0.75
CA HIS A 186 -17.40 -29.25 0.15
C HIS A 186 -17.60 -29.58 -1.35
N SER A 187 -18.11 -28.63 -2.14
CA SER A 187 -18.35 -28.81 -3.58
C SER A 187 -17.47 -27.97 -4.49
N VAL A 188 -16.76 -26.98 -3.95
CA VAL A 188 -15.90 -26.05 -4.70
C VAL A 188 -14.43 -26.42 -4.46
N ASP A 189 -13.62 -26.38 -5.51
CA ASP A 189 -12.17 -26.65 -5.45
C ASP A 189 -11.36 -25.36 -5.20
N VAL A 190 -11.76 -24.27 -5.87
CA VAL A 190 -11.13 -22.96 -5.80
C VAL A 190 -12.19 -21.87 -5.63
N VAL A 191 -12.01 -20.98 -4.66
CA VAL A 191 -12.77 -19.73 -4.54
C VAL A 191 -11.85 -18.57 -4.91
N VAL A 192 -12.38 -17.60 -5.65
CA VAL A 192 -11.74 -16.34 -6.02
C VAL A 192 -12.61 -15.20 -5.53
N GLY A 193 -12.03 -14.23 -4.81
CA GLY A 193 -12.70 -13.00 -4.39
C GLY A 193 -11.84 -11.80 -4.77
N VAL A 194 -12.23 -11.09 -5.83
CA VAL A 194 -11.54 -9.87 -6.27
C VAL A 194 -12.38 -8.67 -5.91
N GLN A 195 -11.90 -7.84 -4.98
CA GLN A 195 -12.54 -6.60 -4.53
C GLN A 195 -13.99 -6.79 -4.07
N SER A 196 -14.25 -7.91 -3.39
CA SER A 196 -15.58 -8.30 -2.96
C SER A 196 -15.71 -8.58 -1.46
N LEU A 197 -14.61 -8.85 -0.74
CA LEU A 197 -14.67 -9.18 0.67
C LEU A 197 -14.64 -7.91 1.54
N GLN A 198 -13.91 -6.88 1.15
CA GLN A 198 -13.90 -5.56 1.80
C GLN A 198 -15.26 -4.82 1.85
N GLU A 199 -16.25 -5.21 1.03
CA GLU A 199 -17.61 -4.63 1.04
C GLU A 199 -18.65 -5.52 1.79
N VAL A 200 -18.26 -6.66 2.38
CA VAL A 200 -19.20 -7.53 3.15
C VAL A 200 -19.49 -6.95 4.53
N LYS A 201 -20.68 -7.23 5.07
CA LYS A 201 -21.09 -6.70 6.38
C LYS A 201 -20.54 -7.51 7.55
N ASN A 202 -20.50 -8.83 7.40
CA ASN A 202 -19.97 -9.75 8.40
C ASN A 202 -18.89 -10.64 7.78
N MET A 203 -17.64 -10.18 7.89
CA MET A 203 -16.47 -10.88 7.35
C MET A 203 -16.34 -12.30 7.91
N GLY A 204 -16.52 -12.49 9.22
CA GLY A 204 -16.47 -13.82 9.83
C GLY A 204 -17.51 -14.78 9.24
N GLN A 205 -18.72 -14.29 8.95
CA GLN A 205 -19.75 -15.09 8.29
C GLN A 205 -19.39 -15.41 6.82
N ALA A 206 -18.83 -14.46 6.07
CA ALA A 206 -18.33 -14.70 4.72
C ALA A 206 -17.19 -15.74 4.69
N VAL A 207 -16.21 -15.62 5.57
CA VAL A 207 -15.09 -16.58 5.71
C VAL A 207 -15.60 -17.97 6.08
N ASN A 208 -16.55 -18.08 7.02
CA ASN A 208 -17.19 -19.35 7.38
C ASN A 208 -17.95 -19.99 6.20
N GLU A 209 -18.71 -19.20 5.44
CA GLU A 209 -19.51 -19.69 4.31
C GLU A 209 -18.62 -20.11 3.12
N ILE A 210 -17.54 -19.36 2.86
CA ILE A 210 -16.50 -19.72 1.89
C ILE A 210 -15.82 -21.03 2.31
N ALA A 211 -15.45 -21.17 3.59
CA ALA A 211 -14.91 -22.41 4.13
C ALA A 211 -15.91 -23.57 4.03
N ARG A 212 -17.21 -23.34 4.24
CA ARG A 212 -18.25 -24.38 4.09
C ARG A 212 -18.31 -24.92 2.66
N VAL A 213 -18.31 -24.07 1.64
CA VAL A 213 -18.42 -24.52 0.23
C VAL A 213 -17.13 -25.15 -0.31
N LEU A 214 -15.96 -24.71 0.17
CA LEU A 214 -14.66 -25.26 -0.21
C LEU A 214 -14.46 -26.71 0.27
N LYS A 215 -13.89 -27.54 -0.59
CA LYS A 215 -13.39 -28.87 -0.24
C LYS A 215 -12.22 -28.76 0.76
N PRO A 216 -11.99 -29.78 1.62
CA PRO A 216 -10.73 -29.93 2.34
C PRO A 216 -9.52 -29.82 1.38
N GLY A 217 -8.50 -29.06 1.77
CA GLY A 217 -7.34 -28.73 0.92
C GLY A 217 -7.62 -27.74 -0.23
N GLY A 218 -8.87 -27.28 -0.41
CA GLY A 218 -9.25 -26.31 -1.45
C GLY A 218 -8.65 -24.92 -1.21
N LEU A 219 -8.52 -24.14 -2.29
CA LEU A 219 -7.85 -22.84 -2.27
C LEU A 219 -8.84 -21.67 -2.29
N LEU A 220 -8.50 -20.62 -1.55
CA LEU A 220 -9.15 -19.31 -1.58
C LEU A 220 -8.11 -18.28 -2.03
N PHE A 221 -8.37 -17.64 -3.16
CA PHE A 221 -7.58 -16.53 -3.68
C PHE A 221 -8.34 -15.22 -3.43
N VAL A 222 -7.68 -14.22 -2.87
CA VAL A 222 -8.27 -12.90 -2.60
C VAL A 222 -7.35 -11.81 -3.13
N ALA A 223 -7.90 -10.88 -3.91
CA ALA A 223 -7.24 -9.62 -4.26
C ALA A 223 -8.10 -8.48 -3.74
N ASP A 224 -7.65 -7.79 -2.68
CA ASP A 224 -8.51 -6.83 -1.99
C ASP A 224 -7.73 -5.71 -1.28
N PHE A 225 -8.45 -4.66 -0.92
CA PHE A 225 -7.91 -3.48 -0.25
C PHE A 225 -7.67 -3.74 1.23
N ILE A 226 -6.54 -3.24 1.72
CA ILE A 226 -6.26 -3.08 3.14
C ILE A 226 -6.70 -1.64 3.52
N PRO A 227 -7.56 -1.45 4.53
CA PRO A 227 -7.95 -0.13 4.98
C PRO A 227 -6.76 0.64 5.58
N PRO A 228 -6.81 1.99 5.65
CA PRO A 228 -5.72 2.82 6.19
C PRO A 228 -5.35 2.48 7.65
N ASP A 229 -6.34 2.04 8.43
CA ASP A 229 -6.16 1.52 9.78
C ASP A 229 -6.08 0.00 9.74
N VAL A 230 -4.94 -0.57 10.14
CA VAL A 230 -4.74 -2.03 10.20
C VAL A 230 -5.66 -2.67 11.25
N ALA A 231 -6.07 -1.95 12.30
CA ALA A 231 -7.07 -2.45 13.24
C ALA A 231 -8.49 -2.52 12.63
N ALA A 232 -8.72 -1.82 11.51
CA ALA A 232 -9.91 -1.95 10.69
C ALA A 232 -9.79 -3.03 9.60
N ASP A 233 -8.66 -3.76 9.49
CA ASP A 233 -8.53 -4.91 8.59
C ASP A 233 -9.32 -6.11 9.10
N HIS A 234 -10.63 -6.05 8.86
CA HIS A 234 -11.58 -7.10 9.21
C HIS A 234 -11.25 -8.45 8.56
N LEU A 235 -10.57 -8.46 7.40
CA LEU A 235 -10.22 -9.68 6.68
C LEU A 235 -9.01 -10.37 7.35
N GLU A 236 -7.93 -9.66 7.68
CA GLU A 236 -6.81 -10.20 8.45
C GLU A 236 -7.31 -10.77 9.79
N HIS A 237 -8.06 -9.97 10.55
CA HIS A 237 -8.61 -10.37 11.83
C HIS A 237 -9.52 -11.60 11.74
N SER A 238 -10.38 -11.70 10.72
CA SER A 238 -11.31 -12.84 10.57
C SER A 238 -10.63 -14.11 10.04
N LEU A 239 -9.56 -13.99 9.26
CA LEU A 239 -8.80 -15.13 8.73
C LEU A 239 -7.87 -15.76 9.78
N LEU A 240 -7.26 -14.94 10.64
CA LEU A 240 -6.25 -15.38 11.61
C LEU A 240 -6.82 -15.68 13.01
N SER A 241 -8.02 -15.19 13.34
CA SER A 241 -8.65 -15.50 14.62
C SER A 241 -9.13 -16.97 14.70
N PRO A 242 -8.79 -17.72 15.76
CA PRO A 242 -9.42 -19.01 16.03
C PRO A 242 -10.92 -18.86 16.28
N ILE A 243 -11.74 -19.80 15.77
CA ILE A 243 -13.20 -19.77 15.94
C ILE A 243 -13.56 -19.81 17.43
N SER A 244 -14.42 -18.88 17.87
CA SER A 244 -14.83 -18.71 19.26
C SER A 244 -16.02 -19.62 19.65
N SER A 245 -15.79 -20.93 19.77
CA SER A 245 -16.77 -21.85 20.37
C SER A 245 -16.20 -23.21 20.82
N ALA A 246 -15.41 -23.89 19.97
CA ALA A 246 -15.04 -25.29 20.18
C ALA A 246 -13.64 -25.52 20.80
N GLN A 247 -13.49 -26.63 21.54
CA GLN A 247 -12.22 -27.05 22.17
C GLN A 247 -11.26 -27.71 21.17
N ASN A 248 -10.71 -26.95 20.22
CA ASN A 248 -9.35 -27.10 19.68
C ASN A 248 -9.00 -25.90 18.77
N LYS A 249 -7.82 -25.32 18.97
CA LYS A 249 -7.47 -23.97 18.47
C LYS A 249 -6.71 -24.00 17.13
N THR A 250 -7.42 -23.96 16.01
CA THR A 250 -6.80 -23.75 14.68
C THR A 250 -7.67 -22.83 13.79
N PRO A 251 -7.07 -21.87 13.06
CA PRO A 251 -7.78 -21.11 12.02
C PRO A 251 -8.29 -22.02 10.89
N LEU A 252 -9.36 -21.60 10.21
CA LEU A 252 -9.97 -22.32 9.07
C LEU A 252 -9.02 -22.49 7.89
N PHE A 253 -8.15 -21.50 7.69
CA PHE A 253 -7.22 -21.41 6.58
C PHE A 253 -5.77 -21.44 7.07
N GLU A 254 -4.86 -21.81 6.18
CA GLU A 254 -3.45 -21.47 6.27
C GLU A 254 -3.12 -20.46 5.15
N ILE A 255 -2.26 -19.48 5.45
CA ILE A 255 -1.70 -18.61 4.41
C ILE A 255 -0.69 -19.45 3.63
N VAL A 256 -0.94 -19.62 2.34
CA VAL A 256 0.02 -20.21 1.38
C VAL A 256 1.00 -19.14 0.93
N GLN A 257 0.47 -17.96 0.57
CA GLN A 257 1.25 -16.81 0.16
C GLN A 257 0.46 -15.50 0.37
N GLU A 258 1.15 -14.43 0.74
CA GLU A 258 0.61 -13.07 0.87
C GLU A 258 1.59 -12.09 0.21
N GLN A 259 1.06 -11.08 -0.48
CA GLN A 259 1.85 -10.03 -1.12
C GLN A 259 1.12 -8.68 -1.03
N LEU A 260 1.81 -7.66 -0.51
CA LEU A 260 1.38 -6.25 -0.65
C LEU A 260 1.81 -5.75 -2.04
N VAL A 261 0.84 -5.29 -2.82
CA VAL A 261 0.96 -4.99 -4.26
C VAL A 261 0.30 -3.66 -4.64
N SER A 262 0.16 -2.73 -3.68
CA SER A 262 -0.47 -1.42 -3.86
C SER A 262 0.11 -0.63 -5.03
N PHE A 263 1.43 -0.76 -5.25
CA PHE A 263 2.14 -0.14 -6.38
C PHE A 263 1.72 -0.73 -7.73
N GLU A 264 1.71 -2.05 -7.87
CA GLU A 264 1.30 -2.78 -9.08
C GLU A 264 -0.17 -2.48 -9.44
N ALA A 265 -1.02 -2.38 -8.42
CA ALA A 265 -2.42 -1.98 -8.53
C ALA A 265 -2.56 -0.50 -8.95
N ALA A 266 -1.80 0.41 -8.35
CA ALA A 266 -1.78 1.81 -8.78
C ALA A 266 -1.25 1.98 -10.21
N MET A 267 -0.25 1.19 -10.62
CA MET A 267 0.30 1.21 -11.98
C MET A 267 -0.71 0.69 -13.01
N GLY A 268 -1.41 -0.40 -12.74
CA GLY A 268 -2.47 -0.88 -13.63
C GLY A 268 -3.64 0.10 -13.73
N ALA A 269 -4.07 0.69 -12.61
CA ALA A 269 -5.06 1.78 -12.61
C ALA A 269 -4.61 2.97 -13.46
N LYS A 270 -3.36 3.44 -13.29
CA LYS A 270 -2.76 4.54 -14.07
C LYS A 270 -2.76 4.26 -15.56
N LEU A 271 -2.33 3.07 -15.99
CA LEU A 271 -2.27 2.70 -17.39
C LEU A 271 -3.67 2.63 -18.05
N SER A 272 -4.70 2.27 -17.28
CA SER A 272 -6.10 2.26 -17.73
C SER A 272 -6.77 3.64 -17.69
N SER A 273 -6.31 4.55 -16.83
CA SER A 273 -6.98 5.79 -16.43
C SER A 273 -7.47 6.67 -17.57
N LYS A 274 -6.66 6.88 -18.62
CA LYS A 274 -7.04 7.74 -19.75
C LYS A 274 -8.32 7.24 -20.42
N THR A 275 -8.35 5.96 -20.78
CA THR A 275 -9.47 5.37 -21.51
C THR A 275 -10.69 5.20 -20.61
N THR A 276 -10.50 4.84 -19.34
CA THR A 276 -11.58 4.82 -18.35
C THR A 276 -12.23 6.20 -18.19
N LYS A 277 -11.44 7.28 -18.08
CA LYS A 277 -11.95 8.67 -18.01
C LYS A 277 -12.72 9.06 -19.27
N GLU A 278 -12.19 8.76 -20.45
CA GLU A 278 -12.87 9.00 -21.74
C GLU A 278 -14.24 8.27 -21.79
N LEU A 279 -14.32 7.02 -21.31
CA LEU A 279 -15.58 6.25 -21.24
C LEU A 279 -16.57 6.83 -20.22
N ILE A 280 -16.12 7.20 -19.02
CA ILE A 280 -16.97 7.85 -17.99
C ILE A 280 -17.58 9.12 -18.59
N HIS A 281 -16.75 9.99 -19.16
CA HIS A 281 -17.17 11.29 -19.69
C HIS A 281 -18.12 11.17 -20.88
N GLN A 282 -17.96 10.14 -21.71
CA GLN A 282 -18.81 9.89 -22.87
C GLN A 282 -20.17 9.24 -22.51
N LEU A 283 -20.21 8.39 -21.48
CA LEU A 283 -21.31 7.45 -21.25
C LEU A 283 -22.15 7.73 -20.00
N THR A 284 -21.74 8.68 -19.16
CA THR A 284 -22.42 9.02 -17.90
C THR A 284 -22.66 10.53 -17.76
N PRO A 285 -23.69 10.98 -17.01
CA PRO A 285 -23.94 12.40 -16.77
C PRO A 285 -22.82 13.06 -15.97
N GLU A 286 -22.55 14.35 -16.25
CA GLU A 286 -21.46 15.15 -15.66
C GLU A 286 -21.48 15.16 -14.13
N GLU A 287 -22.68 15.14 -13.53
CA GLU A 287 -22.92 15.09 -12.08
C GLU A 287 -22.46 13.80 -11.38
N PHE A 288 -21.99 12.78 -12.12
CA PHE A 288 -21.43 11.54 -11.57
C PHE A 288 -19.97 11.30 -11.97
N HIS A 289 -19.35 12.20 -12.75
CA HIS A 289 -18.00 11.96 -13.29
C HIS A 289 -16.96 11.83 -12.19
N THR A 290 -17.02 12.65 -11.14
CA THR A 290 -16.05 12.65 -10.03
C THR A 290 -16.09 11.34 -9.25
N GLU A 291 -17.30 10.89 -8.89
CA GLU A 291 -17.56 9.66 -8.13
C GLU A 291 -17.14 8.43 -8.93
N LEU A 292 -17.41 8.42 -10.24
CA LEU A 292 -17.03 7.33 -11.13
C LEU A 292 -15.53 7.29 -11.43
N GLU A 293 -14.89 8.46 -11.61
CA GLU A 293 -13.43 8.53 -11.75
C GLU A 293 -12.72 8.00 -10.51
N ALA A 294 -13.21 8.35 -9.32
CA ALA A 294 -12.71 7.80 -8.07
C ALA A 294 -13.00 6.31 -7.93
N PHE A 295 -14.24 5.88 -8.18
CA PHE A 295 -14.65 4.47 -8.11
C PHE A 295 -13.79 3.55 -9.00
N PHE A 296 -13.42 4.01 -10.21
CA PHE A 296 -12.56 3.28 -11.14
C PHE A 296 -11.06 3.64 -11.04
N PHE A 297 -10.64 4.31 -9.97
CA PHE A 297 -9.23 4.63 -9.69
C PHE A 297 -8.53 5.35 -10.86
N VAL A 298 -9.24 6.27 -11.52
CA VAL A 298 -8.67 7.13 -12.54
C VAL A 298 -7.58 8.01 -11.92
N GLU A 299 -6.46 8.19 -12.63
CA GLU A 299 -5.30 8.95 -12.16
C GLU A 299 -5.71 10.33 -11.62
N ARG A 300 -5.18 10.69 -10.45
CA ARG A 300 -5.50 11.90 -9.65
C ARG A 300 -6.86 11.89 -8.93
N SER A 301 -7.66 10.84 -9.03
CA SER A 301 -8.85 10.68 -8.19
C SER A 301 -8.49 10.30 -6.75
N GLN A 302 -9.42 10.53 -5.81
CA GLN A 302 -9.19 10.31 -4.37
C GLN A 302 -8.73 8.88 -4.04
N LEU A 303 -9.44 7.86 -4.54
CA LEU A 303 -9.12 6.46 -4.25
C LEU A 303 -7.84 5.99 -4.96
N TYR A 304 -7.56 6.50 -6.16
CA TYR A 304 -6.27 6.30 -6.84
C TYR A 304 -5.11 6.88 -6.02
N GLU A 305 -5.24 8.10 -5.51
CA GLU A 305 -4.19 8.73 -4.71
C GLU A 305 -3.95 7.98 -3.38
N LEU A 306 -5.00 7.49 -2.72
CA LEU A 306 -4.85 6.65 -1.52
C LEU A 306 -4.10 5.34 -1.82
N LEU A 307 -4.48 4.64 -2.90
CA LEU A 307 -3.83 3.40 -3.35
C LEU A 307 -2.36 3.63 -3.73
N ARG A 308 -2.09 4.70 -4.50
CA ARG A 308 -0.76 5.06 -5.00
C ARG A 308 0.21 5.47 -3.90
N ARG A 309 -0.30 6.08 -2.83
CA ARG A 309 0.48 6.50 -1.65
C ARG A 309 0.58 5.42 -0.57
N ASP A 310 0.07 4.21 -0.83
CA ASP A 310 -0.03 3.11 0.13
C ASP A 310 -0.83 3.46 1.40
N GLN A 311 -1.69 4.49 1.31
CA GLN A 311 -2.64 4.89 2.36
C GLN A 311 -3.93 4.06 2.34
N MET A 312 -4.14 3.30 1.27
CA MET A 312 -5.12 2.23 1.17
C MET A 312 -4.40 1.08 0.45
N GLY A 313 -3.84 0.16 1.22
CA GLY A 313 -3.04 -0.92 0.67
C GLY A 313 -3.85 -1.81 -0.26
N TYR A 314 -3.18 -2.59 -1.10
CA TYR A 314 -3.81 -3.65 -1.89
C TYR A 314 -3.00 -4.91 -1.77
N ARG A 315 -3.62 -6.03 -1.39
CA ARG A 315 -2.92 -7.31 -1.25
C ARG A 315 -3.50 -8.38 -2.14
N LEU A 316 -2.62 -9.30 -2.51
CA LEU A 316 -3.00 -10.61 -3.02
C LEU A 316 -2.76 -11.64 -1.90
N LEU A 317 -3.71 -12.56 -1.73
CA LEU A 317 -3.67 -13.65 -0.78
C LEU A 317 -3.98 -14.96 -1.50
N CYS A 318 -3.16 -15.98 -1.24
CA CYS A 318 -3.50 -17.37 -1.50
C CYS A 318 -3.60 -18.10 -0.16
N LEU A 319 -4.75 -18.71 0.09
CA LEU A 319 -5.11 -19.38 1.34
C LEU A 319 -5.55 -20.81 1.04
N ARG A 320 -5.22 -21.76 1.91
CA ARG A 320 -5.66 -23.16 1.80
C ARG A 320 -6.56 -23.54 2.97
N LYS A 321 -7.72 -24.14 2.68
CA LYS A 321 -8.61 -24.66 3.71
C LYS A 321 -7.99 -25.90 4.37
N ARG A 322 -7.96 -25.93 5.71
CA ARG A 322 -7.45 -27.08 6.48
C ARG A 322 -8.45 -28.25 6.50
N ASP A 323 -7.91 -29.47 6.60
CA ASP A 323 -8.71 -30.70 6.52
C ASP A 323 -9.61 -30.98 7.74
N GLU A 324 -9.26 -30.46 8.92
CA GLU A 324 -9.90 -30.81 10.20
C GLU A 324 -10.96 -29.79 10.71
N CYS A 325 -11.32 -28.79 9.90
CA CYS A 325 -12.25 -27.74 10.34
C CYS A 325 -13.73 -28.08 10.03
N SER A 326 -14.51 -28.35 11.08
CA SER A 326 -15.97 -28.24 11.04
C SER A 326 -16.41 -26.79 11.22
N THR A 327 -17.32 -26.31 10.37
CA THR A 327 -18.03 -25.04 10.60
C THR A 327 -19.21 -25.29 11.53
N ASP A 328 -19.22 -24.63 12.69
CA ASP A 328 -20.29 -24.72 13.70
C ASP A 328 -21.57 -23.99 13.21
N GLU A 329 -22.26 -24.53 12.18
CA GLU A 329 -23.60 -24.07 11.75
C GLU A 329 -24.73 -24.51 12.74
N GLU A 330 -24.44 -24.53 14.04
CA GLU A 330 -25.46 -24.65 15.10
C GLU A 330 -25.30 -23.49 16.11
N GLU A 331 -26.39 -22.75 16.31
CA GLU A 331 -26.65 -21.72 17.35
C GLU A 331 -26.40 -20.22 17.07
N ASP A 332 -27.46 -19.62 16.52
CA ASP A 332 -28.23 -18.46 17.04
C ASP A 332 -27.80 -17.00 16.74
N HIS A 333 -28.83 -16.17 16.55
CA HIS A 333 -28.78 -14.74 16.22
C HIS A 333 -28.91 -13.85 17.47
N ARG A 334 -28.24 -12.68 17.51
CA ARG A 334 -28.84 -11.32 17.75
C ARG A 334 -27.84 -10.18 18.03
N HIS A 335 -28.20 -8.96 17.56
CA HIS A 335 -27.72 -7.61 17.97
C HIS A 335 -26.27 -7.22 17.60
N MET A 336 -25.90 -5.96 17.30
CA MET A 336 -26.65 -4.69 17.03
C MET A 336 -25.76 -3.73 16.19
N ASP A 337 -26.34 -2.71 15.56
CA ASP A 337 -25.64 -1.67 14.76
C ASP A 337 -24.97 -0.55 15.61
N GLU A 338 -23.94 0.13 15.05
CA GLU A 338 -23.83 1.60 14.79
C GLU A 338 -22.37 2.19 14.85
N TRP A 339 -22.20 3.37 14.20
CA TRP A 339 -21.05 4.33 14.16
C TRP A 339 -20.12 4.26 12.92
N ALA A 340 -19.35 5.30 12.53
CA ALA A 340 -19.65 6.72 12.21
C ALA A 340 -18.35 7.52 11.86
N ASP A 341 -17.96 7.56 10.58
CA ASP A 341 -17.65 8.79 9.78
C ASP A 341 -16.68 9.91 10.37
N ASP A 342 -15.50 10.19 9.76
CA ASP A 342 -14.79 11.53 9.49
C ASP A 342 -13.33 11.34 8.95
N GLY A 343 -12.64 12.22 8.16
CA GLY A 343 -13.07 13.31 7.24
C GLY A 343 -11.99 14.36 6.76
N GLY A 344 -11.45 14.26 5.52
CA GLY A 344 -10.75 15.36 4.77
C GLY A 344 -9.21 15.54 4.93
N VAL A 345 -8.42 16.31 4.13
CA VAL A 345 -8.55 17.05 2.83
C VAL A 345 -7.14 17.27 2.17
N ASP A 346 -7.10 17.52 0.85
CA ASP A 346 -6.11 18.30 0.04
C ASP A 346 -4.76 17.69 -0.45
N SER A 347 -4.15 18.39 -1.43
CA SER A 347 -3.17 17.88 -2.41
C SER A 347 -1.88 18.74 -2.50
N SER A 348 -0.76 18.24 -3.04
CA SER A 348 -0.53 18.37 -4.49
C SER A 348 0.72 17.62 -5.04
N ASN A 349 0.53 17.06 -6.23
CA ASN A 349 1.47 16.91 -7.38
C ASN A 349 2.77 16.07 -7.33
N GLU A 350 2.68 14.97 -8.10
CA GLU A 350 3.68 14.39 -9.02
C GLU A 350 4.95 13.74 -8.45
N GLU A 351 4.99 12.41 -8.56
CA GLU A 351 5.95 11.54 -7.86
C GLU A 351 7.17 11.08 -8.69
N ILE A 352 8.01 10.29 -8.03
CA ILE A 352 9.41 9.99 -8.32
C ILE A 352 9.60 8.48 -8.27
N GLN A 353 10.18 7.88 -9.30
CA GLN A 353 10.56 6.46 -9.33
C GLN A 353 11.90 6.28 -8.59
N ASP A 354 12.07 5.22 -7.79
CA ASP A 354 13.28 4.99 -6.96
C ASP A 354 13.77 3.53 -6.86
N ASP A 355 13.28 2.69 -7.75
CA ASP A 355 13.44 1.23 -7.79
C ASP A 355 14.75 0.74 -8.44
N ASP A 356 15.51 1.63 -9.10
CA ASP A 356 16.79 1.33 -9.76
C ASP A 356 18.03 1.41 -8.85
N MET A 357 17.87 1.88 -7.61
CA MET A 357 18.96 2.10 -6.64
C MET A 357 18.72 1.33 -5.33
N PRO A 358 19.75 0.88 -4.61
CA PRO A 358 19.58 0.31 -3.27
C PRO A 358 19.05 1.37 -2.27
N ASN A 359 18.35 0.92 -1.24
CA ASN A 359 17.80 1.78 -0.19
C ASN A 359 18.85 2.10 0.88
N TYR A 360 19.62 1.06 1.26
CA TYR A 360 20.69 1.11 2.26
C TYR A 360 22.05 0.81 1.64
N TYR A 361 23.10 1.36 2.25
CA TYR A 361 24.48 1.21 1.79
C TYR A 361 25.37 0.76 2.96
N PRO A 362 26.36 -0.12 2.73
CA PRO A 362 27.34 -0.50 3.74
C PRO A 362 28.29 0.68 4.04
N TYR A 363 28.27 1.19 5.28
CA TYR A 363 29.06 2.38 5.64
C TYR A 363 30.58 2.16 5.50
N GLN A 364 31.06 0.93 5.67
CA GLN A 364 32.48 0.59 5.52
C GLN A 364 32.99 0.75 4.07
N GLU A 365 32.10 0.65 3.07
CA GLU A 365 32.47 0.78 1.67
C GLU A 365 32.47 2.25 1.22
N LEU A 366 31.51 3.05 1.70
CA LEU A 366 31.36 4.45 1.27
C LEU A 366 32.02 5.47 2.21
N PHE A 367 31.94 5.23 3.52
CA PHE A 367 32.31 6.18 4.57
C PHE A 367 33.09 5.54 5.74
N PRO A 368 34.17 4.75 5.50
CA PRO A 368 34.93 4.08 6.57
C PRO A 368 35.53 5.04 7.61
N GLN A 369 35.72 6.32 7.28
CA GLN A 369 36.11 7.36 8.24
C GLN A 369 35.15 7.51 9.44
N LEU A 370 33.92 7.00 9.33
CA LEU A 370 32.93 7.00 10.41
C LEU A 370 33.33 6.17 11.64
N ASP A 371 34.29 5.25 11.53
CA ASP A 371 34.78 4.45 12.66
C ASP A 371 35.33 5.32 13.80
N ILE A 372 35.81 6.54 13.53
CA ILE A 372 36.24 7.48 14.59
C ILE A 372 35.09 7.81 15.58
N LEU A 373 33.84 7.77 15.13
CA LEU A 373 32.67 8.00 15.99
C LEU A 373 32.29 6.75 16.80
N LYS A 374 32.54 5.54 16.27
CA LYS A 374 32.46 4.28 17.04
C LYS A 374 33.49 4.28 18.17
N ASP A 375 34.74 4.62 17.86
CA ASP A 375 35.85 4.70 18.82
C ASP A 375 35.59 5.73 19.92
N ASN A 376 34.94 6.85 19.58
CA ASN A 376 34.64 7.95 20.50
C ASN A 376 33.16 8.00 20.96
N TYR A 377 32.42 6.90 20.83
CA TYR A 377 30.99 6.83 21.15
C TYR A 377 30.61 7.43 22.52
N ASN A 378 31.43 7.17 23.57
CA ASN A 378 31.16 7.67 24.91
C ASN A 378 31.18 9.22 24.98
N VAL A 379 32.03 9.88 24.19
CA VAL A 379 32.10 11.35 24.11
C VAL A 379 30.78 11.91 23.56
N ILE A 380 30.27 11.27 22.50
CA ILE A 380 29.03 11.64 21.83
C ILE A 380 27.83 11.41 22.76
N LEU A 381 27.81 10.26 23.46
CA LEU A 381 26.79 9.91 24.44
C LEU A 381 26.74 10.92 25.61
N GLU A 382 27.89 11.26 26.19
CA GLU A 382 28.00 12.24 27.29
C GLU A 382 27.43 13.61 26.89
N GLU A 383 27.85 14.16 25.73
CA GLU A 383 27.41 15.48 25.29
C GLU A 383 25.94 15.48 24.85
N MET A 384 25.48 14.40 24.20
CA MET A 384 24.06 14.22 23.85
C MET A 384 23.16 14.17 25.10
N GLN A 385 23.54 13.42 26.13
CA GLN A 385 22.80 13.35 27.38
C GLN A 385 22.81 14.68 28.13
N ALA A 386 23.93 15.42 28.11
CA ALA A 386 24.01 16.74 28.71
C ALA A 386 23.04 17.74 28.05
N VAL A 387 23.04 17.85 26.72
CA VAL A 387 22.14 18.79 26.02
C VAL A 387 20.68 18.31 26.00
N GLN A 388 20.42 17.01 26.10
CA GLN A 388 19.07 16.47 26.31
C GLN A 388 18.45 16.96 27.63
N GLN A 389 19.26 17.11 28.68
CA GLN A 389 18.79 17.56 30.00
C GLN A 389 18.71 19.09 30.11
N SER A 390 19.50 19.84 29.32
CA SER A 390 19.69 21.28 29.53
C SER A 390 18.97 22.21 28.55
N ALA A 391 18.35 21.70 27.47
CA ALA A 391 17.87 22.53 26.38
C ALA A 391 16.40 22.28 25.99
N THR A 392 15.68 23.36 25.71
CA THR A 392 14.50 23.34 24.83
C THR A 392 14.97 23.07 23.40
N TRP A 393 15.08 21.79 23.03
CA TRP A 393 15.39 21.43 21.65
C TRP A 393 14.25 21.94 20.74
N PRO A 394 14.55 22.61 19.62
CA PRO A 394 13.53 22.99 18.65
C PRO A 394 12.91 21.77 17.97
N PHE A 395 11.68 21.93 17.51
CA PHE A 395 11.03 21.01 16.56
C PHE A 395 11.81 20.98 15.24
N TRP A 396 11.71 19.88 14.49
CA TRP A 396 12.12 19.88 13.07
C TRP A 396 11.15 20.77 12.25
N PRO A 397 11.59 21.40 11.13
CA PRO A 397 10.76 22.33 10.38
C PRO A 397 9.54 21.70 9.71
N GLU A 398 9.64 20.43 9.30
CA GLU A 398 8.59 19.71 8.56
C GLU A 398 7.39 19.37 9.46
N LYS A 399 6.49 20.34 9.62
CA LYS A 399 5.29 20.23 10.49
C LYS A 399 4.13 19.45 9.86
N HIS A 400 4.32 18.87 8.69
CA HIS A 400 3.28 18.19 7.90
C HIS A 400 3.27 16.66 8.06
N TYR A 401 4.16 16.08 8.89
CA TYR A 401 4.36 14.63 8.99
C TYR A 401 4.03 14.02 10.37
N SER A 402 3.22 14.71 11.18
CA SER A 402 2.73 14.18 12.46
C SER A 402 1.26 14.46 12.71
N GLU A 403 0.45 13.41 12.68
CA GLU A 403 -0.86 13.42 13.33
C GLU A 403 -0.65 13.23 14.84
N ASN A 404 -0.98 14.27 15.61
CA ASN A 404 -0.72 14.45 17.04
C ASN A 404 0.71 14.88 17.44
N ASP A 405 0.84 15.28 18.70
CA ASP A 405 1.91 16.09 19.31
C ASP A 405 3.28 15.39 19.32
N SER A 406 3.95 15.36 18.16
CA SER A 406 5.14 14.53 17.96
C SER A 406 6.34 15.02 18.79
N GLU A 407 6.98 14.09 19.48
CA GLU A 407 8.18 14.35 20.29
C GLU A 407 9.49 14.43 19.46
N TRP A 408 9.39 14.58 18.13
CA TRP A 408 10.58 14.72 17.28
C TRP A 408 11.25 16.07 17.49
N ARG A 409 12.52 16.07 17.88
CA ARG A 409 13.33 17.26 18.15
C ARG A 409 14.75 17.09 17.63
N VAL A 410 15.43 18.21 17.33
CA VAL A 410 16.82 18.18 16.84
C VAL A 410 17.75 19.15 17.57
N PHE A 411 19.05 18.88 17.46
CA PHE A 411 20.13 19.73 17.95
C PHE A 411 21.23 19.82 16.88
N PRO A 412 21.20 20.82 15.97
CA PRO A 412 22.08 20.86 14.80
C PRO A 412 23.45 21.46 15.06
N PHE A 413 24.50 20.87 14.49
CA PHE A 413 25.89 21.33 14.54
C PHE A 413 26.32 22.04 13.27
N CYS A 414 25.98 21.49 12.11
CA CYS A 414 26.23 22.13 10.82
C CYS A 414 25.17 21.77 9.79
N TYR A 415 25.04 22.60 8.76
CA TYR A 415 24.20 22.38 7.59
C TYR A 415 24.88 22.97 6.34
N THR A 416 24.47 22.51 5.16
CA THR A 416 24.99 22.98 3.87
C THR A 416 23.86 23.01 2.85
N PHE A 417 23.45 24.19 2.43
CA PHE A 417 22.39 24.37 1.44
C PHE A 417 22.83 25.29 0.29
N PRO A 418 22.65 24.89 -0.98
CA PRO A 418 22.41 23.52 -1.43
C PRO A 418 23.63 22.62 -1.18
N ALA A 419 23.41 21.33 -0.96
CA ALA A 419 24.43 20.41 -0.46
C ALA A 419 25.50 20.00 -1.50
N TYR A 420 25.42 20.44 -2.75
CA TYR A 420 26.53 20.29 -3.68
C TYR A 420 27.69 21.27 -3.41
N ASP A 421 27.45 22.41 -2.76
CA ASP A 421 28.46 23.44 -2.52
C ASP A 421 29.03 23.37 -1.10
N ALA A 422 30.13 22.64 -0.94
CA ALA A 422 30.83 22.49 0.33
C ALA A 422 31.29 23.83 0.94
N THR A 423 31.43 24.90 0.14
CA THR A 423 31.87 26.22 0.66
C THR A 423 30.78 26.91 1.48
N LYS A 424 29.52 26.46 1.38
CA LYS A 424 28.37 26.96 2.15
C LYS A 424 28.15 26.24 3.49
N THR A 425 29.02 25.29 3.85
CA THR A 425 28.94 24.57 5.13
C THR A 425 28.99 25.55 6.30
N THR A 426 27.88 25.70 7.01
CA THR A 426 27.74 26.63 8.13
C THR A 426 27.69 25.85 9.44
N TRP A 427 28.59 26.18 10.37
CA TRP A 427 28.60 25.62 11.73
C TRP A 427 27.79 26.49 12.68
N VAL A 428 26.80 25.91 13.34
CA VAL A 428 25.87 26.57 14.25
C VAL A 428 26.59 26.84 15.57
N ALA A 429 27.19 28.02 15.72
CA ALA A 429 28.06 28.32 16.85
C ALA A 429 27.42 28.07 18.24
N PRO A 430 26.14 28.44 18.52
CA PRO A 430 25.54 28.25 19.85
C PRO A 430 25.38 26.79 20.28
N THR A 431 25.03 25.87 19.38
CA THR A 431 25.01 24.43 19.67
C THR A 431 26.40 23.83 19.71
N CYS A 432 27.30 24.30 18.84
CA CYS A 432 28.66 23.78 18.75
C CYS A 432 29.48 23.99 20.04
N VAL A 433 29.23 25.09 20.77
CA VAL A 433 29.90 25.33 22.07
C VAL A 433 29.34 24.46 23.20
N MET A 434 28.18 23.84 23.02
CA MET A 434 27.58 22.92 24.00
C MET A 434 28.06 21.48 23.84
N CYS A 435 28.40 21.06 22.62
CA CYS A 435 28.99 19.73 22.33
C CYS A 435 30.38 19.86 21.65
N PRO A 436 31.37 20.51 22.30
CA PRO A 436 32.62 20.87 21.64
C PRO A 436 33.45 19.66 21.20
N ARG A 437 33.42 18.55 21.95
CA ARG A 437 34.21 17.35 21.62
C ARG A 437 33.58 16.57 20.46
N THR A 438 32.25 16.47 20.43
CA THR A 438 31.50 15.92 19.30
C THR A 438 31.77 16.73 18.03
N VAL A 439 31.76 18.06 18.14
CA VAL A 439 32.06 18.95 17.00
C VAL A 439 33.50 18.86 16.52
N GLU A 440 34.47 18.66 17.43
CA GLU A 440 35.86 18.40 17.05
C GLU A 440 35.98 17.12 16.21
N LEU A 441 35.33 16.02 16.63
CA LEU A 441 35.27 14.78 15.86
C LEU A 441 34.60 14.98 14.49
N LEU A 442 33.42 15.61 14.45
CA LEU A 442 32.69 15.89 13.20
C LEU A 442 33.50 16.74 12.21
N LYS A 443 34.34 17.67 12.70
CA LYS A 443 35.23 18.50 11.86
C LYS A 443 36.39 17.72 11.22
N THR A 444 36.70 16.52 11.70
CA THR A 444 37.70 15.65 11.06
C THR A 444 37.14 14.89 9.84
N LEU A 445 35.80 14.84 9.68
CA LEU A 445 35.13 14.04 8.66
C LEU A 445 35.01 14.82 7.33
N PRO A 446 35.76 14.44 6.27
CA PRO A 446 35.66 15.12 4.99
C PRO A 446 34.32 14.84 4.31
N GLY A 447 33.79 15.82 3.57
CA GLY A 447 32.56 15.65 2.79
C GLY A 447 31.26 15.78 3.57
N ILE A 448 31.31 16.10 4.87
CA ILE A 448 30.12 16.39 5.68
C ILE A 448 29.28 17.53 5.05
N ARG A 449 27.96 17.46 5.22
CA ARG A 449 27.00 18.47 4.77
C ARG A 449 26.06 18.91 5.89
N THR A 450 25.50 17.94 6.61
CA THR A 450 24.65 18.18 7.78
C THR A 450 25.15 17.31 8.93
N ALA A 451 25.08 17.81 10.16
CA ALA A 451 25.26 17.00 11.35
C ALA A 451 24.37 17.51 12.48
N LEU A 452 23.63 16.63 13.14
CA LEU A 452 22.70 16.98 14.21
C LEU A 452 22.41 15.79 15.14
N PHE A 453 22.11 16.04 16.41
CA PHE A 453 21.41 15.04 17.22
C PHE A 453 19.91 15.07 16.91
N SER A 454 19.27 13.92 16.90
CA SER A 454 17.84 13.76 16.71
C SER A 454 17.24 12.89 17.81
N LYS A 455 16.20 13.42 18.47
CA LYS A 455 15.41 12.79 19.52
C LYS A 455 14.08 12.36 18.93
N LEU A 456 13.73 11.07 19.03
CA LEU A 456 12.39 10.57 18.71
C LEU A 456 11.78 9.98 19.99
N GLY A 457 10.68 10.57 20.47
CA GLY A 457 10.01 10.15 21.70
C GLY A 457 9.35 8.77 21.62
N PRO A 458 8.79 8.27 22.74
CA PRO A 458 8.07 7.00 22.78
C PRO A 458 6.84 7.00 21.87
N ASN A 459 6.40 5.80 21.45
CA ASN A 459 5.22 5.57 20.59
C ASN A 459 5.10 6.53 19.39
N THR A 460 6.22 6.97 18.82
CA THR A 460 6.25 7.98 17.76
C THR A 460 6.63 7.32 16.43
N THR A 461 5.73 7.39 15.46
CA THR A 461 5.99 7.09 14.05
C THR A 461 5.98 8.42 13.28
N LEU A 462 7.03 8.71 12.51
CA LEU A 462 7.01 9.82 11.55
C LEU A 462 6.23 9.38 10.30
N ALA A 463 5.47 10.26 9.66
CA ALA A 463 4.87 9.94 8.37
C ALA A 463 5.94 9.77 7.27
N ALA A 464 5.58 9.06 6.19
CA ALA A 464 6.46 8.82 5.06
C ALA A 464 6.70 10.11 4.26
N HIS A 465 7.98 10.47 4.09
CA HIS A 465 8.41 11.71 3.47
C HIS A 465 9.69 11.52 2.63
N ARG A 466 10.15 12.60 2.00
CA ARG A 466 11.38 12.68 1.20
C ARG A 466 12.12 13.94 1.64
N GLY A 467 13.44 13.86 1.88
CA GLY A 467 14.21 15.04 2.26
C GLY A 467 14.27 16.07 1.13
N TRP A 468 14.41 17.37 1.48
CA TRP A 468 14.44 18.47 0.50
C TRP A 468 15.44 18.25 -0.64
N ALA A 469 15.01 18.48 -1.89
CA ALA A 469 15.77 18.16 -3.09
C ALA A 469 17.18 18.80 -3.13
N ASP A 470 17.31 20.03 -2.62
CA ASP A 470 18.59 20.77 -2.56
C ASP A 470 19.61 20.16 -1.58
N LEU A 471 19.18 19.23 -0.72
CA LEU A 471 20.03 18.46 0.20
C LEU A 471 20.08 16.98 -0.21
N SER A 472 18.94 16.30 -0.16
CA SER A 472 18.81 14.83 -0.25
C SER A 472 19.36 14.26 -1.56
N ASN A 473 19.16 14.97 -2.67
CA ASN A 473 19.62 14.53 -3.99
C ASN A 473 21.16 14.50 -4.10
N HIS A 474 21.86 15.22 -3.23
CA HIS A 474 23.30 15.37 -3.23
C HIS A 474 24.01 14.63 -2.10
N ILE A 475 23.29 13.98 -1.18
CA ILE A 475 23.85 13.33 0.00
C ILE A 475 23.46 11.85 0.12
N LEU A 476 24.08 11.16 1.07
CA LEU A 476 23.57 9.98 1.73
C LEU A 476 23.51 10.26 3.23
N ARG A 477 22.39 9.88 3.86
CA ARG A 477 22.15 10.14 5.28
C ARG A 477 22.63 8.96 6.11
N CYS A 478 23.47 9.25 7.09
CA CYS A 478 24.02 8.29 8.04
C CYS A 478 23.37 8.51 9.41
N HIS A 479 22.71 7.49 9.96
CA HIS A 479 22.29 7.46 11.36
C HIS A 479 23.32 6.69 12.17
N PHE A 480 23.85 7.34 13.21
CA PHE A 480 24.65 6.72 14.26
C PHE A 480 23.79 6.63 15.54
N PRO A 481 23.26 5.46 15.92
CA PRO A 481 22.37 5.37 17.07
C PRO A 481 23.15 5.40 18.38
N VAL A 482 22.77 6.34 19.26
CA VAL A 482 23.48 6.65 20.50
C VAL A 482 22.72 6.18 21.73
N VAL A 483 21.38 6.19 21.69
CA VAL A 483 20.54 5.49 22.68
C VAL A 483 19.39 4.85 21.93
N VAL A 484 19.26 3.52 22.00
CA VAL A 484 18.18 2.78 21.34
C VAL A 484 17.45 1.91 22.35
N PRO A 485 16.17 2.19 22.65
CA PRO A 485 15.39 1.32 23.52
C PRO A 485 15.03 0.00 22.81
N ALA A 486 14.99 -1.08 23.59
CA ALA A 486 14.43 -2.37 23.23
C ALA A 486 13.26 -2.70 24.19
N LEU A 487 12.32 -3.54 23.74
CA LEU A 487 11.18 -3.97 24.54
C LEU A 487 11.62 -4.89 25.70
N SER A 488 10.68 -5.22 26.59
CA SER A 488 10.92 -6.03 27.79
C SER A 488 11.39 -7.46 27.51
N ASP A 489 11.12 -7.98 26.31
CA ASP A 489 11.61 -9.27 25.80
C ASP A 489 12.94 -9.18 25.05
N GLY A 490 13.49 -7.97 24.89
CA GLY A 490 14.73 -7.69 24.15
C GLY A 490 14.54 -7.48 22.65
N SER A 491 13.31 -7.51 22.12
CA SER A 491 13.05 -7.24 20.70
C SER A 491 13.28 -5.75 20.34
N PRO A 492 13.74 -5.47 19.10
CA PRO A 492 13.97 -4.10 18.64
C PRO A 492 12.65 -3.40 18.30
N CYS A 493 12.49 -2.17 18.77
CA CYS A 493 11.28 -1.35 18.56
C CYS A 493 11.59 0.03 17.95
N CYS A 494 12.75 0.18 17.33
CA CYS A 494 13.19 1.41 16.67
C CYS A 494 13.75 1.07 15.31
N ALA A 495 13.24 1.69 14.24
CA ALA A 495 13.74 1.45 12.89
C ALA A 495 13.73 2.70 12.01
N MET A 496 14.41 2.55 10.88
CA MET A 496 14.28 3.37 9.68
C MET A 496 13.70 2.49 8.59
N VAL A 497 12.75 3.01 7.81
CA VAL A 497 12.14 2.34 6.66
C VAL A 497 12.38 3.21 5.43
N VAL A 498 12.98 2.65 4.37
CA VAL A 498 13.36 3.38 3.14
C VAL A 498 12.94 2.55 1.95
N GLY A 499 12.08 3.08 1.08
CA GLY A 499 11.58 2.34 -0.09
C GLY A 499 10.84 1.03 0.27
N GLY A 500 10.24 0.96 1.47
CA GLY A 500 9.56 -0.24 2.01
C GLY A 500 10.48 -1.24 2.72
N GLU A 501 11.80 -1.13 2.58
CA GLU A 501 12.76 -1.97 3.29
C GLU A 501 12.99 -1.44 4.71
N THR A 502 13.01 -2.32 5.72
CA THR A 502 13.11 -1.92 7.14
C THR A 502 14.47 -2.31 7.73
N THR A 503 15.20 -1.35 8.29
CA THR A 503 16.42 -1.59 9.08
C THR A 503 16.25 -1.07 10.51
N PHE A 504 16.34 -1.97 11.48
CA PHE A 504 16.27 -1.63 12.92
C PHE A 504 17.52 -0.88 13.39
N HIS A 505 17.34 0.11 14.25
CA HIS A 505 18.45 0.78 14.92
C HIS A 505 19.06 -0.14 15.98
N ALA A 506 20.39 -0.18 16.03
CA ALA A 506 21.16 -0.79 17.12
C ALA A 506 22.24 0.21 17.56
N GLU A 507 22.49 0.32 18.87
CA GLU A 507 23.50 1.25 19.39
C GLU A 507 24.87 0.98 18.75
N ARG A 508 25.55 2.07 18.37
CA ARG A 508 26.85 2.07 17.67
C ARG A 508 26.81 1.59 16.22
N GLU A 509 25.76 0.95 15.72
CA GLU A 509 25.73 0.45 14.34
C GLU A 509 25.11 1.44 13.36
N PHE A 510 25.88 1.82 12.34
CA PHE A 510 25.46 2.79 11.34
C PHE A 510 24.39 2.25 10.40
N ILE A 511 23.39 3.08 10.10
CA ILE A 511 22.49 2.91 8.97
C ILE A 511 22.78 4.04 7.98
N VAL A 512 23.16 3.70 6.75
CA VAL A 512 23.39 4.68 5.68
C VAL A 512 22.33 4.46 4.61
N PHE A 513 21.61 5.51 4.23
CA PHE A 513 20.50 5.42 3.28
C PHE A 513 20.36 6.66 2.39
N ASP A 514 19.54 6.52 1.35
CA ASP A 514 19.15 7.59 0.45
C ASP A 514 17.89 8.30 0.98
N ASP A 515 18.03 9.45 1.66
CA ASP A 515 16.90 10.22 2.19
C ASP A 515 16.10 10.97 1.11
N SER A 516 16.54 10.93 -0.15
CA SER A 516 15.73 11.46 -1.26
C SER A 516 14.55 10.54 -1.60
N LYS A 517 14.67 9.25 -1.25
CA LYS A 517 13.62 8.23 -1.38
C LYS A 517 12.52 8.44 -0.35
N LEU A 518 11.35 7.84 -0.60
CA LEU A 518 10.28 7.78 0.39
C LEU A 518 10.74 6.99 1.61
N HIS A 519 10.76 7.61 2.78
CA HIS A 519 11.24 7.02 4.02
C HIS A 519 10.49 7.52 5.25
N TYR A 520 10.54 6.75 6.33
CA TYR A 520 10.09 7.16 7.66
C TYR A 520 10.88 6.44 8.76
N ALA A 521 10.76 6.96 9.99
CA ALA A 521 11.36 6.35 11.17
C ALA A 521 10.32 6.21 12.28
N PHE A 522 10.47 5.16 13.09
CA PHE A 522 9.62 4.94 14.25
C PHE A 522 10.39 4.59 15.51
N ASN A 523 9.74 4.83 16.65
CA ASN A 523 10.08 4.34 17.97
C ASN A 523 8.79 3.86 18.65
N HIS A 524 8.60 2.55 18.68
CA HIS A 524 7.45 1.87 19.30
C HIS A 524 7.74 1.41 20.74
N HIS A 525 8.81 1.93 21.38
CA HIS A 525 8.95 1.71 22.82
C HIS A 525 7.89 2.55 23.58
N PRO A 526 7.15 1.98 24.54
CA PRO A 526 6.04 2.67 25.21
C PRO A 526 6.45 3.89 26.04
N GLU A 527 7.64 3.88 26.64
CA GLU A 527 8.07 4.90 27.62
C GLU A 527 9.44 5.57 27.35
N LYS A 528 10.22 5.11 26.36
CA LYS A 528 11.63 5.50 26.20
C LYS A 528 11.87 6.15 24.85
N THR A 529 12.76 7.12 24.86
CA THR A 529 13.19 7.92 23.71
C THR A 529 14.33 7.22 22.96
N ARG A 530 14.31 7.27 21.63
CA ARG A 530 15.44 6.95 20.76
C ARG A 530 16.27 8.21 20.49
N LEU A 531 17.58 8.13 20.63
CA LEU A 531 18.52 9.21 20.29
C LEU A 531 19.53 8.75 19.24
N VAL A 532 19.68 9.53 18.18
CA VAL A 532 20.63 9.26 17.08
C VAL A 532 21.42 10.51 16.73
N LEU A 533 22.67 10.36 16.33
CA LEU A 533 23.45 11.39 15.63
C LEU A 533 23.24 11.16 14.12
N ILE A 534 22.60 12.14 13.46
CA ILE A 534 22.41 12.15 12.00
C ILE A 534 23.58 12.91 11.38
N ILE A 535 24.17 12.34 10.33
CA ILE A 535 25.25 12.95 9.56
C ILE A 535 24.97 12.73 8.07
N ASP A 536 24.85 13.81 7.31
CA ASP A 536 24.73 13.75 5.85
C ASP A 536 26.10 13.94 5.23
N PHE A 537 26.54 12.99 4.42
CA PHE A 537 27.75 13.11 3.60
C PHE A 537 27.38 13.34 2.15
N TYR A 538 28.18 14.16 1.45
CA TYR A 538 28.07 14.28 0.01
C TYR A 538 28.15 12.91 -0.67
N ARG A 539 27.15 12.61 -1.50
CA ARG A 539 27.03 11.34 -2.22
C ARG A 539 28.20 11.18 -3.19
N PRO A 540 28.93 10.04 -3.15
CA PRO A 540 29.97 9.71 -4.14
C PRO A 540 29.50 9.95 -5.57
N ASP A 541 30.36 10.54 -6.40
CA ASP A 541 30.00 10.95 -7.77
C ASP A 541 29.74 9.75 -8.71
N GLU A 542 30.18 8.56 -8.31
CA GLU A 542 29.92 7.27 -8.97
C GLU A 542 28.47 6.78 -8.77
N LEU A 543 27.75 7.29 -7.77
CA LEU A 543 26.35 6.94 -7.51
C LEU A 543 25.40 7.96 -8.17
N PRO A 544 24.31 7.52 -8.82
CA PRO A 544 23.23 8.39 -9.24
C PRO A 544 22.75 9.33 -8.11
N ARG A 545 22.47 10.58 -8.49
CA ARG A 545 21.85 11.56 -7.58
C ARG A 545 20.47 11.08 -7.16
N GLY A 546 20.08 11.46 -5.95
CA GLY A 546 18.72 11.28 -5.48
C GLY A 546 17.72 12.09 -6.32
N ARG A 547 16.43 11.78 -6.18
CA ARG A 547 15.37 12.32 -7.06
C ARG A 547 14.21 12.99 -6.35
N ALA A 548 14.37 13.36 -5.07
CA ALA A 548 13.38 14.15 -4.33
C ALA A 548 13.00 15.43 -5.11
N ARG A 549 11.74 15.84 -4.93
CA ARG A 549 11.11 17.05 -5.49
C ARG A 549 10.69 17.97 -4.36
N GLY A 550 10.56 19.26 -4.67
CA GLY A 550 10.49 20.32 -3.67
C GLY A 550 11.90 20.85 -3.38
N GLY A 551 12.20 22.04 -3.89
CA GLY A 551 13.38 22.80 -3.51
C GLY A 551 13.10 23.71 -2.32
N HIS A 552 14.10 24.52 -1.96
CA HIS A 552 14.07 25.56 -0.94
C HIS A 552 12.68 26.16 -0.66
N SER A 553 12.09 25.79 0.49
CA SER A 553 10.78 26.26 0.94
C SER A 553 10.92 27.37 1.98
N ASP A 554 9.86 28.16 2.17
CA ASP A 554 9.78 29.17 3.24
C ASP A 554 10.04 28.56 4.63
N GLU A 555 9.71 27.29 4.85
CA GLU A 555 10.00 26.53 6.08
C GLU A 555 11.49 26.22 6.26
N LEU A 556 12.22 25.99 5.15
CA LEU A 556 13.67 25.81 5.15
C LEU A 556 14.40 27.15 5.29
N ASP A 557 13.85 28.24 4.76
CA ASP A 557 14.32 29.59 5.05
C ASP A 557 14.09 29.96 6.53
N ASP A 558 12.90 29.69 7.08
CA ASP A 558 12.61 29.85 8.51
C ASP A 558 13.57 29.00 9.37
N PHE A 559 13.93 27.78 8.94
CA PHE A 559 14.97 26.98 9.57
C PHE A 559 16.33 27.68 9.53
N ILE A 560 16.80 28.11 8.36
CA ILE A 560 18.10 28.77 8.21
C ILE A 560 18.17 30.09 8.99
N GLU A 561 17.09 30.87 9.03
CA GLU A 561 17.00 32.14 9.76
C GLU A 561 16.89 31.92 11.28
N THR A 562 15.99 31.04 11.72
CA THR A 562 15.72 30.79 13.16
C THR A 562 16.92 30.14 13.84
N PHE A 563 17.50 29.11 13.22
CA PHE A 563 18.63 28.36 13.77
C PHE A 563 19.97 29.06 13.53
N GLY A 564 20.11 29.82 12.43
CA GLY A 564 21.32 30.58 12.14
C GLY A 564 21.50 31.85 12.97
N LYS A 565 20.40 32.46 13.48
CA LYS A 565 20.47 33.80 14.12
C LYS A 565 19.75 33.98 15.46
N LYS A 566 18.72 33.20 15.85
CA LYS A 566 17.76 33.69 16.88
C LYS A 566 17.39 32.78 18.06
N ALA A 567 17.52 31.46 18.00
CA ALA A 567 16.75 30.57 18.89
C ALA A 567 17.49 29.84 20.04
N LEU A 568 18.68 30.29 20.48
CA LEU A 568 19.42 29.63 21.58
C LEU A 568 20.00 30.55 22.67
N LEU A 569 19.81 31.87 22.55
CA LEU A 569 19.93 32.76 23.70
C LEU A 569 18.53 32.88 24.31
N GLY A 570 18.37 32.38 25.54
CA GLY A 570 17.15 32.63 26.30
C GLY A 570 16.99 34.15 26.50
N ASP A 571 15.79 34.65 26.25
CA ASP A 571 15.48 36.07 26.24
C ASP A 571 15.53 36.65 27.67
N ASN A 572 16.73 37.03 28.08
CA ASN A 572 17.04 37.73 29.34
C ASN A 572 17.45 39.17 28.99
N SER A 573 16.49 39.95 28.50
CA SER A 573 16.54 41.42 28.46
C SER A 573 15.16 41.98 28.10
N ASP A 574 14.55 42.93 28.80
CA ASP A 574 14.73 43.44 30.17
C ASP A 574 13.44 44.20 30.55
N GLU A 575 13.33 44.54 31.84
CA GLU A 575 12.54 45.62 32.50
C GLU A 575 11.42 46.38 31.73
#